data_AF-A0A5T9KTN3-F1
#
_entry.id   AF-A0A5T9KTN3-F1
#
_cell.length_a   1.000
_cell.length_b   1.000
_cell.length_c   1.000
_cell.angle_alpha   90.00
_cell.angle_beta   90.00
_cell.angle_gamma   90.00
#
_symmetry.space_group_name_H-M   'P 1'
#
loop_
_entity.id
_entity.type
_entity.pdbx_description
1 polymer ?
#
loop_
_entity_poly.entity_id
_entity_poly.type
_entity_poly.pdbx_seq_one_letter_code
_entity_poly.pdbx_strand_id
1 'polypeptide(L)'
;MFNLLSYFHNKYKGRIIECDETLDYRANFEHALKFTKGLGFNEGSITDLKDGELDYHNMMAKVCHEAEVDSFSFSAGQCLKWCHFLQPYFESALGCKIWTTVGQLWKGDKWLYNPTYDEFEKWSNKGFQPEDFSETPALNLHAWYTTDTGHLIDISYLSTLSNVFPDCHEYTGGVLVGKPNDIFPGYQYVPIVVGQGIVEKIQSKSFIPFLANDVEDLMSVGMVIYADPNNE
;
A
#
# COMPACT_ATOMS: atom_id res chain seq x y z
N MET A 1 -16.34 -29.48 18.06
CA MET A 1 -16.09 -28.76 19.32
C MET A 1 -14.62 -28.92 19.67
N PHE A 2 -13.79 -27.99 19.19
CA PHE A 2 -12.44 -27.74 19.68
C PHE A 2 -12.21 -26.24 19.59
N ASN A 3 -12.13 -25.62 20.77
CA ASN A 3 -11.92 -24.20 21.00
C ASN A 3 -10.48 -23.83 20.60
N LEU A 4 -10.29 -23.29 19.40
CA LEU A 4 -9.06 -22.62 18.98
C LEU A 4 -9.32 -21.26 18.29
N LEU A 5 -10.56 -20.78 18.32
CA LEU A 5 -10.97 -19.52 17.68
C LEU A 5 -10.73 -18.26 18.54
N SER A 6 -10.34 -18.41 19.81
CA SER A 6 -10.18 -17.27 20.72
C SER A 6 -8.73 -16.94 21.10
N TYR A 7 -7.73 -17.63 20.55
CA TYR A 7 -6.34 -17.46 20.98
C TYR A 7 -5.50 -16.51 20.10
N PHE A 8 -5.97 -16.17 18.90
CA PHE A 8 -5.26 -15.27 17.98
C PHE A 8 -5.79 -13.83 17.96
N HIS A 9 -6.90 -13.55 18.65
CA HIS A 9 -7.51 -12.22 18.74
C HIS A 9 -6.75 -11.22 19.62
N ASN A 10 -5.60 -11.59 20.20
CA ASN A 10 -5.07 -10.92 21.39
C ASN A 10 -3.60 -10.47 21.32
N LYS A 11 -3.06 -10.24 20.11
CA LYS A 11 -1.65 -9.86 19.96
C LYS A 11 -1.36 -8.57 19.17
N TYR A 12 -2.33 -8.00 18.48
CA TYR A 12 -2.23 -6.64 17.94
C TYR A 12 -2.48 -5.62 19.07
N LYS A 13 -1.48 -5.46 19.96
CA LYS A 13 -1.50 -4.50 21.08
C LYS A 13 -0.90 -3.14 20.69
N GLY A 14 -0.99 -2.79 19.41
CA GLY A 14 -0.55 -1.48 18.93
C GLY A 14 -1.67 -0.45 18.97
N ARG A 15 -1.35 0.82 18.75
CA ARG A 15 -2.37 1.81 18.40
C ARG A 15 -2.98 1.45 17.03
N ILE A 16 -4.21 0.94 17.03
CA ILE A 16 -5.01 0.56 15.86
C ILE A 16 -6.00 1.69 15.56
N ILE A 17 -6.29 1.94 14.28
CA ILE A 17 -7.39 2.81 13.83
C ILE A 17 -8.71 2.02 13.93
N GLU A 18 -9.67 2.51 14.71
CA GLU A 18 -10.98 1.86 14.88
C GLU A 18 -11.86 2.05 13.63
N CYS A 19 -12.81 1.12 13.40
CA CYS A 19 -13.67 1.07 12.21
C CYS A 19 -14.54 2.33 12.00
N ASP A 20 -14.82 3.13 13.04
CA ASP A 20 -15.58 4.38 12.87
C ASP A 20 -14.72 5.55 12.32
N GLU A 21 -13.41 5.50 12.53
CA GLU A 21 -12.42 6.46 12.03
C GLU A 21 -12.08 6.20 10.54
N THR A 22 -12.52 5.08 9.94
CA THR A 22 -12.10 4.64 8.60
C THR A 22 -12.84 5.30 7.43
N LEU A 23 -13.93 6.03 7.68
CA LEU A 23 -14.79 6.56 6.61
C LEU A 23 -14.27 7.86 5.99
N ASP A 24 -13.42 8.63 6.69
CA ASP A 24 -12.87 9.87 6.16
C ASP A 24 -11.41 9.69 5.72
N TYR A 25 -11.24 9.36 4.44
CA TYR A 25 -9.91 9.22 3.84
C TYR A 25 -9.05 10.47 4.00
N ARG A 26 -9.65 11.68 3.90
CA ARG A 26 -8.91 12.94 3.95
C ARG A 26 -8.37 13.17 5.37
N ALA A 27 -9.19 12.93 6.39
CA ALA A 27 -8.76 12.99 7.78
C ALA A 27 -7.65 11.95 8.09
N ASN A 28 -7.82 10.71 7.63
CA ASN A 28 -6.81 9.67 7.80
C ASN A 28 -5.49 9.98 7.07
N PHE A 29 -5.57 10.57 5.88
CA PHE A 29 -4.38 11.04 5.16
C PHE A 29 -3.68 12.18 5.91
N GLU A 30 -4.41 13.11 6.52
CA GLU A 30 -3.82 14.15 7.38
C GLU A 30 -3.13 13.54 8.61
N HIS A 31 -3.75 12.55 9.25
CA HIS A 31 -3.14 11.82 10.36
C HIS A 31 -1.86 11.10 9.93
N ALA A 32 -1.88 10.44 8.78
CA ALA A 32 -0.72 9.76 8.21
C ALA A 32 0.42 10.73 7.89
N LEU A 33 0.13 11.90 7.32
CA LEU A 33 1.13 12.97 7.12
C LEU A 33 1.73 13.45 8.45
N LYS A 34 0.91 13.70 9.47
CA LYS A 34 1.37 14.12 10.80
C LYS A 34 2.25 13.06 11.47
N PHE A 35 1.83 11.80 11.40
CA PHE A 35 2.59 10.67 11.93
C PHE A 35 3.93 10.51 11.20
N THR A 36 3.93 10.54 9.86
CA THR A 36 5.16 10.44 9.06
C THR A 36 6.12 11.60 9.35
N LYS A 37 5.59 12.80 9.59
CA LYS A 37 6.37 13.95 10.07
C LYS A 37 6.99 13.71 11.45
N GLY A 38 6.26 13.07 12.36
CA GLY A 38 6.79 12.60 13.65
C GLY A 38 7.95 11.61 13.52
N LEU A 39 8.00 10.83 12.42
CA LEU A 39 9.10 9.91 12.09
C LEU A 39 10.30 10.60 11.41
N GLY A 40 10.21 11.91 11.16
CA GLY A 40 11.27 12.74 10.58
C GLY A 40 11.12 13.07 9.10
N PHE A 41 9.97 12.78 8.46
CA PHE A 41 9.76 12.97 7.02
C PHE A 41 8.68 14.00 6.72
N ASN A 42 9.00 15.01 5.91
CA ASN A 42 8.06 16.07 5.57
C ASN A 42 7.56 15.93 4.14
N GLU A 43 6.50 15.14 3.95
CA GLU A 43 5.97 14.77 2.64
C GLU A 43 4.92 15.76 2.09
N GLY A 44 4.58 16.78 2.88
CA GLY A 44 3.60 17.79 2.53
C GLY A 44 2.57 18.03 3.63
N SER A 45 1.42 18.57 3.23
CA SER A 45 0.33 18.93 4.14
C SER A 45 -1.02 18.60 3.52
N ILE A 46 -2.07 18.55 4.34
CA ILE A 46 -3.43 18.26 3.85
C ILE A 46 -3.97 19.31 2.88
N THR A 47 -3.39 20.53 2.88
CA THR A 47 -3.73 21.59 1.92
C THR A 47 -3.17 21.32 0.53
N ASP A 48 -2.27 20.34 0.38
CA ASP A 48 -1.79 19.88 -0.92
C ASP A 48 -2.87 19.04 -1.64
N LEU A 49 -3.85 18.48 -0.91
CA LEU A 49 -5.03 17.86 -1.50
C LEU A 49 -6.04 18.92 -1.95
N LYS A 50 -6.30 18.91 -3.25
CA LYS A 50 -7.22 19.79 -3.97
C LYS A 50 -8.52 19.05 -4.24
N ASP A 51 -9.59 19.81 -4.29
CA ASP A 51 -10.85 19.28 -4.82
C ASP A 51 -10.78 19.29 -6.35
N GLY A 52 -11.24 18.21 -6.98
CA GLY A 52 -11.20 18.06 -8.43
C GLY A 52 -11.24 16.61 -8.91
N GLU A 53 -11.37 16.48 -10.22
CA GLU A 53 -11.29 15.21 -10.94
C GLU A 53 -9.84 14.93 -11.36
N LEU A 54 -9.49 13.65 -11.47
CA LEU A 54 -8.22 13.21 -12.03
C LEU A 54 -8.46 12.79 -13.48
N ASP A 55 -7.77 13.43 -14.43
CA ASP A 55 -7.71 12.91 -15.79
C ASP A 55 -6.62 11.82 -15.87
N TYR A 56 -7.06 10.57 -15.81
CA TYR A 56 -6.19 9.39 -15.96
C TYR A 56 -6.32 8.76 -17.36
N HIS A 57 -6.85 9.48 -18.35
CA HIS A 57 -6.90 8.98 -19.72
C HIS A 57 -5.48 8.75 -20.27
N ASN A 58 -5.24 7.58 -20.86
CA ASN A 58 -3.92 7.12 -21.33
C ASN A 58 -2.83 7.01 -20.26
N MET A 59 -3.13 7.21 -18.97
CA MET A 59 -2.16 7.12 -17.87
C MET A 59 -1.33 5.83 -17.97
N MET A 60 -2.01 4.69 -18.09
CA MET A 60 -1.36 3.38 -18.17
C MET A 60 -0.41 3.25 -19.36
N ALA A 61 -0.82 3.71 -20.54
CA ALA A 61 0.01 3.64 -21.74
C ALA A 61 1.29 4.48 -21.60
N LYS A 62 1.18 5.68 -20.99
CA LYS A 62 2.33 6.54 -20.71
C LYS A 62 3.26 5.90 -19.68
N VAL A 63 2.72 5.44 -18.54
CA VAL A 63 3.51 4.83 -17.47
C VAL A 63 4.27 3.61 -17.97
N CYS A 64 3.59 2.69 -18.67
CA CYS A 64 4.24 1.51 -19.25
C CYS A 64 5.33 1.86 -20.26
N HIS A 65 5.09 2.87 -21.11
CA HIS A 65 6.08 3.31 -22.09
C HIS A 65 7.31 3.93 -21.43
N GLU A 66 7.13 4.85 -20.48
CA GLU A 66 8.22 5.57 -19.82
C GLU A 66 9.01 4.68 -18.83
N ALA A 67 8.33 3.74 -18.16
CA ALA A 67 8.95 2.82 -17.22
C ALA A 67 9.58 1.58 -17.88
N GLU A 68 9.42 1.42 -19.20
CA GLU A 68 9.83 0.22 -19.94
C GLU A 68 9.25 -1.08 -19.35
N VAL A 69 7.98 -1.04 -18.92
CA VAL A 69 7.26 -2.19 -18.34
C VAL A 69 6.06 -2.56 -19.20
N ASP A 70 6.01 -3.82 -19.64
CA ASP A 70 4.93 -4.32 -20.51
C ASP A 70 3.56 -4.40 -19.81
N SER A 71 3.55 -4.79 -18.53
CA SER A 71 2.33 -4.88 -17.73
C SER A 71 2.63 -4.97 -16.24
N PHE A 72 1.61 -4.77 -15.40
CA PHE A 72 1.73 -4.89 -13.95
C PHE A 72 1.34 -6.28 -13.43
N SER A 73 1.37 -7.31 -14.29
CA SER A 73 0.99 -8.68 -13.89
C SER A 73 1.85 -9.25 -12.75
N PHE A 74 3.09 -8.78 -12.64
CA PHE A 74 4.06 -9.23 -11.64
C PHE A 74 4.02 -8.41 -10.33
N SER A 75 3.04 -7.50 -10.18
CA SER A 75 2.89 -6.66 -8.98
C SER A 75 2.22 -7.37 -7.79
N ALA A 76 1.72 -8.59 -8.00
CA ALA A 76 1.02 -9.37 -6.98
C ALA A 76 1.86 -9.54 -5.71
N GLY A 77 1.32 -9.08 -4.58
CA GLY A 77 2.01 -9.09 -3.29
C GLY A 77 3.31 -8.27 -3.26
N GLN A 78 3.51 -7.32 -4.17
CA GLN A 78 4.75 -6.52 -4.25
C GLN A 78 4.45 -5.02 -4.24
N CYS A 79 3.34 -4.64 -3.57
CA CYS A 79 2.77 -3.30 -3.60
C CYS A 79 3.80 -2.20 -3.30
N LEU A 80 4.59 -2.32 -2.23
CA LEU A 80 5.63 -1.33 -1.88
C LEU A 80 6.71 -1.20 -2.95
N LYS A 81 7.20 -2.32 -3.48
CA LYS A 81 8.27 -2.36 -4.49
C LYS A 81 7.84 -1.64 -5.76
N TRP A 82 6.64 -1.98 -6.23
CA TRP A 82 6.06 -1.41 -7.43
C TRP A 82 5.67 0.06 -7.23
N CYS A 83 5.10 0.42 -6.08
CA CYS A 83 4.78 1.82 -5.78
C CYS A 83 6.05 2.69 -5.72
N HIS A 84 7.12 2.20 -5.12
CA HIS A 84 8.39 2.92 -5.08
C HIS A 84 8.95 3.16 -6.48
N PHE A 85 9.09 2.10 -7.28
CA PHE A 85 9.67 2.20 -8.62
C PHE A 85 8.82 3.06 -9.57
N LEU A 86 7.50 2.89 -9.56
CA LEU A 86 6.64 3.50 -10.57
C LEU A 86 6.27 4.97 -10.30
N GLN A 87 6.52 5.48 -9.09
CA GLN A 87 6.02 6.81 -8.68
C GLN A 87 6.40 7.93 -9.65
N PRO A 88 7.68 8.12 -10.05
CA PRO A 88 8.05 9.22 -10.94
C PRO A 88 7.35 9.15 -12.31
N TYR A 89 7.06 7.95 -12.82
CA TYR A 89 6.35 7.78 -14.08
C TYR A 89 4.86 8.09 -13.95
N PHE A 90 4.23 7.78 -12.81
CA PHE A 90 2.86 8.23 -12.53
C PHE A 90 2.77 9.75 -12.38
N GLU A 91 3.74 10.40 -11.71
CA GLU A 91 3.80 11.87 -11.62
C GLU A 91 3.96 12.51 -13.00
N SER A 92 4.84 11.96 -13.84
CA SER A 92 5.04 12.39 -15.23
C SER A 92 3.75 12.23 -16.06
N ALA A 93 3.13 11.04 -16.01
CA ALA A 93 1.98 10.70 -16.84
C ALA A 93 0.73 11.53 -16.51
N LEU A 94 0.52 11.83 -15.23
CA LEU A 94 -0.65 12.55 -14.70
C LEU A 94 -0.41 14.05 -14.53
N GLY A 95 0.86 14.50 -14.53
CA GLY A 95 1.20 15.90 -14.32
C GLY A 95 0.82 16.44 -12.95
N CYS A 96 0.73 15.56 -11.95
CA CYS A 96 0.33 15.89 -10.58
C CYS A 96 1.24 15.23 -9.56
N LYS A 97 1.20 15.72 -8.31
CA LYS A 97 1.96 15.10 -7.21
C LYS A 97 1.34 13.77 -6.85
N ILE A 98 2.19 12.75 -6.67
CA ILE A 98 1.80 11.41 -6.25
C ILE A 98 2.53 11.07 -4.96
N TRP A 99 1.81 10.57 -3.97
CA TRP A 99 2.40 10.02 -2.77
C TRP A 99 2.25 8.50 -2.75
N THR A 100 3.38 7.79 -2.62
CA THR A 100 3.35 6.42 -2.09
C THR A 100 2.72 6.44 -0.70
N THR A 101 1.61 5.72 -0.54
CA THR A 101 0.82 5.66 0.70
C THR A 101 0.79 4.22 1.17
N VAL A 102 1.01 3.99 2.47
CA VAL A 102 1.03 2.65 3.05
C VAL A 102 0.12 2.63 4.28
N GLY A 103 -0.69 1.60 4.41
CA GLY A 103 -1.62 1.50 5.52
C GLY A 103 -2.50 0.26 5.47
N GLN A 104 -3.72 0.41 6.00
CA GLN A 104 -4.69 -0.66 6.10
C GLN A 104 -5.58 -0.73 4.87
N LEU A 105 -6.10 -1.92 4.61
CA LEU A 105 -7.15 -2.16 3.65
C LEU A 105 -8.23 -2.99 4.33
N TRP A 106 -9.45 -2.48 4.33
CA TRP A 106 -10.62 -3.13 4.90
C TRP A 106 -11.54 -3.66 3.81
N LYS A 107 -12.27 -4.73 4.12
CA LYS A 107 -13.38 -5.27 3.32
C LYS A 107 -14.57 -5.48 4.25
N GLY A 108 -15.57 -4.60 4.15
CA GLY A 108 -16.65 -4.53 5.14
C GLY A 108 -16.09 -4.21 6.53
N ASP A 109 -16.37 -5.07 7.50
CA ASP A 109 -15.93 -4.96 8.89
C ASP A 109 -14.62 -5.72 9.19
N LYS A 110 -14.04 -6.39 8.20
CA LYS A 110 -12.79 -7.15 8.33
C LYS A 110 -11.62 -6.39 7.72
N TRP A 111 -10.46 -6.44 8.38
CA TRP A 111 -9.21 -6.00 7.78
C TRP A 111 -8.61 -7.10 6.89
N LEU A 112 -8.17 -6.73 5.68
CA LEU A 112 -7.34 -7.57 4.82
C LEU A 112 -5.86 -7.34 5.08
N TYR A 113 -5.51 -6.07 5.29
CA TYR A 113 -4.19 -5.63 5.72
C TYR A 113 -4.35 -4.69 6.91
N ASN A 114 -3.63 -4.94 8.00
CA ASN A 114 -3.79 -4.21 9.25
C ASN A 114 -2.45 -3.87 9.93
N PRO A 115 -1.57 -3.10 9.27
CA PRO A 115 -0.41 -2.58 9.97
C PRO A 115 -0.84 -1.56 11.03
N THR A 116 0.00 -1.39 12.05
CA THR A 116 -0.22 -0.47 13.17
C THR A 116 0.81 0.66 13.18
N TYR A 117 0.50 1.76 13.86
CA TYR A 117 1.47 2.85 14.05
C TYR A 117 2.75 2.38 14.75
N ASP A 118 2.62 1.48 15.72
CA ASP A 118 3.76 1.00 16.50
C ASP A 118 4.67 0.07 15.67
N GLU A 119 4.11 -0.67 14.70
CA GLU A 119 4.89 -1.39 13.69
C GLU A 119 5.67 -0.43 12.79
N PHE A 120 5.06 0.66 12.31
CA PHE A 120 5.80 1.64 11.51
C PHE A 120 6.85 2.41 12.32
N GLU A 121 6.63 2.69 13.60
CA GLU A 121 7.67 3.22 14.49
C GLU A 121 8.84 2.22 14.63
N LYS A 122 8.53 0.93 14.83
CA LYS A 122 9.54 -0.14 14.88
C LYS A 122 10.31 -0.22 13.56
N TRP A 123 9.61 -0.33 12.43
CA TRP A 123 10.22 -0.48 11.10
C TRP A 123 11.02 0.77 10.69
N SER A 124 10.56 1.98 11.02
CA SER A 124 11.35 3.21 10.78
C SER A 124 12.68 3.19 11.53
N ASN A 125 12.71 2.57 12.71
CA ASN A 125 13.91 2.51 13.55
C ASN A 125 14.83 1.35 13.20
N LYS A 126 14.28 0.19 12.83
CA LYS A 126 15.02 -1.07 12.69
C LYS A 126 14.95 -1.69 11.29
N GLY A 127 14.14 -1.17 10.39
CA GLY A 127 13.77 -1.90 9.17
C GLY A 127 12.88 -3.11 9.47
N PHE A 128 12.53 -3.85 8.42
CA PHE A 128 11.99 -5.21 8.56
C PHE A 128 13.08 -6.13 9.09
N GLN A 129 12.70 -7.01 10.01
CA GLN A 129 13.57 -7.95 10.69
C GLN A 129 13.00 -9.38 10.57
N PRO A 130 13.79 -10.43 10.76
CA PRO A 130 13.32 -11.82 10.61
C PRO A 130 12.08 -12.15 11.47
N GLU A 131 11.93 -11.50 12.64
CA GLU A 131 10.78 -11.73 13.52
C GLU A 131 9.46 -11.24 12.92
N ASP A 132 9.51 -10.26 12.00
CA ASP A 132 8.33 -9.77 11.27
C ASP A 132 7.73 -10.83 10.32
N PHE A 133 8.47 -11.93 10.06
CA PHE A 133 8.06 -13.03 9.18
C PHE A 133 7.87 -14.35 9.92
N SER A 134 7.90 -14.32 11.26
CA SER A 134 7.93 -15.54 12.08
C SER A 134 6.61 -16.32 12.08
N GLU A 135 5.49 -15.64 11.94
CA GLU A 135 4.15 -16.25 11.91
C GLU A 135 3.65 -16.47 10.46
N THR A 136 4.02 -15.57 9.54
CA THR A 136 3.69 -15.64 8.11
C THR A 136 4.89 -15.21 7.27
N PRO A 137 5.15 -15.81 6.09
CA PRO A 137 6.28 -15.44 5.22
C PRO A 137 6.02 -14.12 4.46
N ALA A 138 5.24 -13.21 5.04
CA ALA A 138 4.79 -11.98 4.41
C ALA A 138 4.42 -10.92 5.44
N LEU A 139 4.56 -9.65 5.03
CA LEU A 139 4.21 -8.50 5.84
C LEU A 139 2.71 -8.18 5.74
N ASN A 140 2.12 -7.78 6.86
CA ASN A 140 0.72 -7.37 6.94
C ASN A 140 0.57 -5.86 6.65
N LEU A 141 0.82 -5.45 5.41
CA LEU A 141 0.66 -4.05 4.97
C LEU A 141 0.21 -3.98 3.52
N HIS A 142 -0.39 -2.86 3.11
CA HIS A 142 -0.69 -2.59 1.71
C HIS A 142 -0.21 -1.21 1.30
N ALA A 143 0.16 -1.06 0.03
CA ALA A 143 0.66 0.19 -0.54
C ALA A 143 -0.07 0.53 -1.83
N TRP A 144 -0.36 1.83 -1.99
CA TRP A 144 -1.04 2.41 -3.14
C TRP A 144 -0.53 3.84 -3.34
N TYR A 145 -1.03 4.53 -4.36
CA TYR A 145 -0.79 5.95 -4.53
C TYR A 145 -1.98 6.79 -4.10
N THR A 146 -1.69 7.92 -3.45
CA THR A 146 -2.64 9.03 -3.31
C THR A 146 -2.23 10.14 -4.26
N THR A 147 -3.17 10.70 -5.02
CA THR A 147 -2.94 11.87 -5.90
C THR A 147 -3.25 13.18 -5.19
N ASP A 148 -2.81 14.31 -5.74
CA ASP A 148 -3.15 15.64 -5.23
C ASP A 148 -4.64 16.02 -5.35
N THR A 149 -5.46 15.21 -6.02
CA THR A 149 -6.92 15.33 -6.02
C THR A 149 -7.60 14.32 -5.08
N GLY A 150 -6.82 13.57 -4.30
CA GLY A 150 -7.31 12.53 -3.39
C GLY A 150 -7.81 11.26 -4.06
N HIS A 151 -7.62 11.10 -5.38
CA HIS A 151 -7.82 9.80 -6.04
C HIS A 151 -6.74 8.82 -5.60
N LEU A 152 -7.13 7.55 -5.54
CA LEU A 152 -6.28 6.42 -5.24
C LEU A 152 -5.93 5.70 -6.54
N ILE A 153 -4.70 5.17 -6.61
CA ILE A 153 -4.26 4.27 -7.68
C ILE A 153 -3.64 3.04 -7.03
N ASP A 154 -4.25 1.88 -7.25
CA ASP A 154 -3.77 0.60 -6.73
C ASP A 154 -3.37 -0.32 -7.89
N ILE A 155 -2.06 -0.49 -8.02
CA ILE A 155 -1.42 -1.21 -9.13
C ILE A 155 -1.19 -2.70 -8.83
N SER A 156 -1.52 -3.16 -7.63
CA SER A 156 -1.07 -4.47 -7.13
C SER A 156 -2.19 -5.36 -6.63
N TYR A 157 -3.30 -4.77 -6.17
CA TYR A 157 -4.35 -5.52 -5.53
C TYR A 157 -5.07 -6.51 -6.47
N LEU A 158 -5.39 -6.09 -7.69
CA LEU A 158 -6.03 -6.97 -8.68
C LEU A 158 -5.13 -8.14 -9.12
N SER A 159 -3.83 -7.88 -9.34
CA SER A 159 -2.85 -8.96 -9.59
C SER A 159 -2.73 -9.90 -8.39
N THR A 160 -2.81 -9.38 -7.16
CA THR A 160 -2.80 -10.19 -5.94
C THR A 160 -4.04 -11.08 -5.85
N LEU A 161 -5.23 -10.54 -6.10
CA LEU A 161 -6.47 -11.33 -6.16
C LEU A 161 -6.40 -12.41 -7.24
N SER A 162 -5.88 -12.08 -8.42
CA SER A 162 -5.73 -13.02 -9.54
C SER A 162 -4.83 -14.21 -9.20
N ASN A 163 -3.78 -13.99 -8.38
CA ASN A 163 -2.88 -15.04 -7.93
C ASN A 163 -3.47 -15.91 -6.80
N VAL A 164 -4.38 -15.37 -5.99
CA VAL A 164 -5.02 -16.08 -4.88
C VAL A 164 -6.26 -16.85 -5.34
N PHE A 165 -7.05 -16.27 -6.25
CA PHE A 165 -8.34 -16.80 -6.68
C PHE A 165 -8.30 -17.15 -8.19
N PRO A 166 -8.42 -18.44 -8.56
CA PRO A 166 -8.35 -18.86 -9.96
C PRO A 166 -9.37 -18.18 -10.89
N ASP A 167 -10.56 -17.88 -10.37
CA ASP A 167 -11.64 -17.24 -11.14
C ASP A 167 -11.38 -15.75 -11.42
N CYS A 168 -10.33 -15.17 -10.83
CA CYS A 168 -9.97 -13.76 -10.96
C CYS A 168 -8.86 -13.51 -11.99
N HIS A 169 -8.41 -14.52 -12.74
CA HIS A 169 -7.26 -14.39 -13.65
C HIS A 169 -7.41 -13.25 -14.69
N GLU A 170 -8.62 -12.89 -15.07
CA GLU A 170 -8.91 -11.76 -15.98
C GLU A 170 -8.48 -10.39 -15.44
N TYR A 171 -8.28 -10.27 -14.13
CA TYR A 171 -7.84 -9.03 -13.48
C TYR A 171 -6.31 -8.90 -13.37
N THR A 172 -5.55 -9.86 -13.90
CA THR A 172 -4.08 -9.85 -13.86
C THR A 172 -3.52 -8.59 -14.52
N GLY A 173 -2.68 -7.85 -13.79
CA GLY A 173 -2.12 -6.58 -14.27
C GLY A 173 -3.11 -5.41 -14.28
N GLY A 174 -4.33 -5.61 -13.78
CA GLY A 174 -5.34 -4.57 -13.63
C GLY A 174 -4.92 -3.53 -12.59
N VAL A 175 -5.39 -2.30 -12.81
CA VAL A 175 -5.16 -1.16 -11.91
C VAL A 175 -6.50 -0.59 -11.48
N LEU A 176 -6.67 -0.39 -10.18
CA LEU A 176 -7.82 0.33 -9.64
C LEU A 176 -7.48 1.83 -9.59
N VAL A 177 -8.40 2.66 -10.08
CA VAL A 177 -8.29 4.13 -10.01
C VAL A 177 -9.65 4.69 -9.63
N GLY A 178 -9.69 5.56 -8.62
CA GLY A 178 -10.94 6.20 -8.22
C GLY A 178 -10.83 7.00 -6.94
N LYS A 179 -11.92 7.66 -6.55
CA LYS A 179 -12.04 8.25 -5.21
C LYS A 179 -12.10 7.15 -4.14
N PRO A 180 -11.71 7.43 -2.89
CA PRO A 180 -11.67 6.42 -1.83
C PRO A 180 -12.98 5.64 -1.63
N ASN A 181 -14.13 6.29 -1.82
CA ASN A 181 -15.45 5.64 -1.66
C ASN A 181 -15.93 4.89 -2.92
N ASP A 182 -15.29 5.10 -4.07
CA ASP A 182 -15.76 4.61 -5.37
C ASP A 182 -14.77 3.65 -6.04
N ILE A 183 -13.49 3.65 -5.62
CA ILE A 183 -12.41 2.89 -6.26
C ILE A 183 -12.70 1.38 -6.28
N PHE A 184 -13.19 0.83 -5.17
CA PHE A 184 -13.54 -0.58 -5.10
C PHE A 184 -14.67 -0.81 -4.07
N PRO A 185 -15.91 -1.08 -4.51
CA PRO A 185 -17.05 -1.16 -3.62
C PRO A 185 -16.89 -2.17 -2.48
N GLY A 186 -17.19 -1.74 -1.25
CA GLY A 186 -17.06 -2.55 -0.05
C GLY A 186 -15.66 -2.58 0.56
N TYR A 187 -14.71 -1.84 -0.02
CA TYR A 187 -13.35 -1.72 0.47
C TYR A 187 -13.09 -0.32 1.03
N GLN A 188 -12.19 -0.23 2.02
CA GLN A 188 -11.76 1.05 2.58
C GLN A 188 -10.23 1.08 2.71
N TYR A 189 -9.63 2.11 2.14
CA TYR A 189 -8.20 2.38 2.24
C TYR A 189 -7.95 3.35 3.38
N VAL A 190 -7.07 3.00 4.31
CA VAL A 190 -6.78 3.83 5.49
C VAL A 190 -5.27 4.10 5.57
N PRO A 191 -4.83 5.31 5.19
CA PRO A 191 -3.42 5.71 5.25
C PRO A 191 -2.84 5.62 6.67
N ILE A 192 -1.60 5.14 6.82
CA ILE A 192 -0.84 5.20 8.08
C ILE A 192 0.46 5.99 7.89
N VAL A 193 1.23 5.69 6.84
CA VAL A 193 2.42 6.45 6.46
C VAL A 193 2.33 6.90 5.00
N VAL A 194 3.02 8.00 4.70
CA VAL A 194 3.02 8.63 3.37
C VAL A 194 4.48 8.91 2.97
N GLY A 195 4.79 8.81 1.68
CA GLY A 195 6.05 9.24 1.07
C GLY A 195 7.08 8.13 0.88
N GLN A 196 8.00 8.35 -0.06
CA GLN A 196 9.07 7.39 -0.35
C GLN A 196 10.15 7.39 0.71
N GLY A 197 10.49 8.56 1.28
CA GLY A 197 11.62 8.67 2.21
C GLY A 197 11.50 7.76 3.44
N ILE A 198 10.29 7.59 3.98
CA ILE A 198 10.06 6.65 5.09
C ILE A 198 10.27 5.20 4.65
N VAL A 199 9.80 4.84 3.46
CA VAL A 199 9.93 3.49 2.89
C VAL A 199 11.40 3.17 2.58
N GLU A 200 12.14 4.13 2.01
CA GLU A 200 13.59 4.05 1.76
C GLU A 200 14.38 3.90 3.06
N LYS A 201 14.01 4.62 4.13
CA LYS A 201 14.64 4.45 5.44
C LYS A 201 14.40 3.05 6.00
N ILE A 202 13.18 2.52 5.87
CA ILE A 202 12.88 1.14 6.27
C ILE A 202 13.77 0.16 5.48
N GLN A 203 13.83 0.28 4.15
CA GLN A 203 14.72 -0.50 3.26
C GLN A 203 16.17 -0.45 3.73
N SER A 204 16.73 0.74 3.98
CA SER A 204 18.14 0.93 4.37
C SER A 204 18.56 0.19 5.64
N LYS A 205 17.58 -0.20 6.48
CA LYS A 205 17.80 -0.88 7.76
C LYS A 205 17.32 -2.33 7.76
N SER A 206 16.62 -2.75 6.70
CA SER A 206 16.01 -4.08 6.63
C SER A 206 17.06 -5.14 6.35
N PHE A 207 16.84 -6.35 6.86
CA PHE A 207 17.76 -7.47 6.62
C PHE A 207 17.68 -8.01 5.18
N ILE A 208 16.62 -7.67 4.44
CA ILE A 208 16.39 -8.02 3.05
C ILE A 208 16.02 -6.78 2.24
N PRO A 209 16.46 -6.69 0.97
CA PRO A 209 15.98 -5.69 0.04
C PRO A 209 14.54 -6.02 -0.39
N PHE A 210 13.68 -5.00 -0.46
CA PHE A 210 12.30 -5.09 -0.90
C PHE A 210 11.84 -3.96 -1.84
N LEU A 211 12.64 -2.90 -2.04
CA LEU A 211 12.39 -1.87 -3.07
C LEU A 211 13.18 -2.12 -4.35
N ALA A 212 12.68 -1.56 -5.44
CA ALA A 212 13.30 -1.59 -6.75
C ALA A 212 13.77 -0.20 -7.18
N ASN A 213 15.01 -0.10 -7.66
CA ASN A 213 15.60 1.14 -8.18
C ASN A 213 15.60 1.17 -9.71
N ASP A 214 15.53 -0.01 -10.34
CA ASP A 214 15.47 -0.19 -11.78
C ASP A 214 14.53 -1.36 -12.16
N VAL A 215 14.38 -1.60 -13.45
CA VAL A 215 13.51 -2.67 -13.98
C VAL A 215 14.05 -4.06 -13.59
N GLU A 216 15.37 -4.24 -13.48
CA GLU A 216 15.95 -5.53 -13.08
C GLU A 216 15.57 -5.86 -11.63
N ASP A 217 15.71 -4.90 -10.72
CA ASP A 217 15.23 -5.01 -9.34
C ASP A 217 13.72 -5.27 -9.29
N LEU A 218 12.94 -4.56 -10.12
CA LEU A 218 11.47 -4.68 -10.16
C LEU A 218 11.05 -6.09 -10.56
N MET A 219 11.75 -6.71 -11.50
CA MET A 219 11.44 -8.05 -12.00
C MET A 219 12.07 -9.17 -11.15
N SER A 220 13.03 -8.84 -10.30
CA SER A 220 13.59 -9.77 -9.33
C SER A 220 12.59 -10.10 -8.21
N VAL A 221 12.49 -11.38 -7.82
CA VAL A 221 11.62 -11.80 -6.71
C VAL A 221 12.36 -11.57 -5.39
N GLY A 222 12.15 -10.41 -4.77
CA GLY A 222 12.73 -10.07 -3.48
C GLY A 222 11.89 -10.53 -2.27
N MET A 223 10.57 -10.29 -2.30
CA MET A 223 9.66 -10.53 -1.17
C MET A 223 8.20 -10.51 -1.63
N VAL A 224 7.34 -11.33 -1.01
CA VAL A 224 5.87 -11.32 -1.24
C VAL A 224 5.17 -10.84 0.04
N ILE A 225 4.27 -9.88 -0.12
CA ILE A 225 3.34 -9.32 0.85
C ILE A 225 2.01 -10.05 0.64
N TYR A 226 1.43 -10.61 1.70
CA TYR A 226 0.26 -11.48 1.64
C TYR A 226 -0.77 -10.98 2.65
N ALA A 227 -2.05 -11.06 2.29
CA ALA A 227 -3.13 -10.79 3.23
C ALA A 227 -3.16 -11.88 4.32
N ASP A 228 -3.66 -11.54 5.51
CA ASP A 228 -3.79 -12.51 6.62
C ASP A 228 -4.66 -13.71 6.16
N PRO A 229 -4.11 -14.94 6.14
CA PRO A 229 -4.83 -16.11 5.65
C PRO A 229 -6.02 -16.52 6.54
N ASN A 230 -6.19 -15.92 7.72
CA ASN A 230 -7.23 -16.29 8.68
C ASN A 230 -8.50 -15.42 8.60
N ASN A 231 -8.58 -14.47 7.66
CA ASN A 231 -9.67 -13.49 7.58
C ASN A 231 -10.70 -13.75 6.45
N GLU A 232 -10.80 -14.99 5.95
CA GLU A 232 -11.94 -15.42 5.10
C GLU A 232 -13.30 -15.20 5.79
#